data_AF-A0A1C5W0J7-F1
#
_entry.id   AF-A0A1C5W0J7-F1
#
_cell.length_a   1.000
_cell.length_b   1.000
_cell.length_c   1.000
_cell.angle_alpha   90.00
_cell.angle_beta   90.00
_cell.angle_gamma   90.00
#
_symmetry.space_group_name_H-M   'P 1'
#
loop_
_entity.id
_entity.type
_entity.pdbx_description
1 polymer ?
#
loop_
_entity_poly.entity_id
_entity_poly.type
_entity_poly.pdbx_seq_one_letter_code
_entity_poly.pdbx_strand_id
1 'polypeptide(L)'
;MNNQLRGIPDSMDLVSLWGGAFNLTEAQKSDLKEVREKKGTRILYCQHIMDIGRSMTPASVENDHIVDGVQYNSYAEAMAAYWGWYATGYHPTYNNHYGDGSPEGIEAAIRKYARVIADSVNKYDYDGFDIDYEPNYGYPGNISSHPERMHILLDELSKNFGSKSGTGRILMVDGEPQTLNTESGGLLDYYVIQAYYSRGDTDLDTRFNKLLAKFGSIEDEATILRKTVWCEDFEKHKSDGGPQFTTRDGVTTYSLKGMSMYYRPGLDARIGGVGAYRFNLCRPVNDYFFMREVIQVMNPAQH
;
A
#
# COMPACT_ATOMS: atom_id res chain seq x y z
N MET A 1 -25.36 -11.02 -1.14
CA MET A 1 -24.18 -11.45 -0.34
C MET A 1 -22.93 -11.22 -1.18
N ASN A 2 -22.56 -9.98 -1.48
CA ASN A 2 -21.68 -9.73 -2.65
C ASN A 2 -20.28 -9.22 -2.33
N ASN A 3 -19.93 -8.93 -1.07
CA ASN A 3 -18.58 -8.48 -0.68
C ASN A 3 -18.18 -9.13 0.65
N GLN A 4 -17.65 -10.35 0.59
CA GLN A 4 -17.08 -11.08 1.74
C GLN A 4 -15.71 -11.61 1.32
N LEU A 5 -14.75 -11.59 2.24
CA LEU A 5 -13.40 -12.11 2.00
C LEU A 5 -13.44 -13.60 1.70
N ARG A 6 -14.26 -14.41 2.39
CA ARG A 6 -14.43 -15.84 2.05
C ARG A 6 -14.97 -16.08 0.64
N GLY A 7 -15.55 -15.05 0.00
CA GLY A 7 -16.10 -15.13 -1.35
C GLY A 7 -15.07 -14.92 -2.47
N ILE A 8 -13.85 -14.48 -2.15
CA ILE A 8 -12.78 -14.26 -3.13
C ILE A 8 -12.18 -15.60 -3.61
N PRO A 9 -11.46 -15.63 -4.75
CA PRO A 9 -10.80 -16.84 -5.23
C PRO A 9 -9.85 -17.46 -4.19
N ASP A 10 -9.83 -18.79 -4.10
CA ASP A 10 -8.94 -19.51 -3.17
C ASP A 10 -7.45 -19.32 -3.50
N SER A 11 -7.16 -18.98 -4.74
CA SER A 11 -5.82 -18.69 -5.23
C SER A 11 -5.37 -17.24 -5.01
N MET A 12 -6.12 -16.45 -4.24
CA MET A 12 -5.75 -15.07 -3.93
C MET A 12 -4.72 -15.04 -2.79
N ASP A 13 -3.52 -14.53 -3.06
CA ASP A 13 -2.43 -14.48 -2.09
C ASP A 13 -2.59 -13.34 -1.08
N LEU A 14 -2.99 -12.16 -1.56
CA LEU A 14 -2.96 -10.92 -0.79
C LEU A 14 -4.21 -10.06 -1.06
N VAL A 15 -4.79 -9.50 0.00
CA VAL A 15 -5.83 -8.45 -0.11
C VAL A 15 -5.44 -7.28 0.76
N SER A 16 -5.44 -6.10 0.16
CA SER A 16 -5.28 -4.83 0.89
C SER A 16 -6.64 -4.20 1.18
N LEU A 17 -6.98 -4.02 2.45
CA LEU A 17 -8.28 -3.49 2.87
C LEU A 17 -8.31 -1.97 2.79
N TRP A 18 -8.87 -1.46 1.71
CA TRP A 18 -9.14 -0.04 1.53
C TRP A 18 -10.34 0.43 2.36
N GLY A 19 -10.06 0.88 3.59
CA GLY A 19 -11.07 1.28 4.56
C GLY A 19 -11.80 0.08 5.22
N GLY A 20 -12.61 0.38 6.24
CA GLY A 20 -13.40 -0.65 6.95
C GLY A 20 -12.58 -1.66 7.74
N ALA A 21 -11.31 -1.36 8.05
CA ALA A 21 -10.40 -2.26 8.75
C ALA A 21 -10.59 -2.26 10.28
N PHE A 22 -11.33 -1.31 10.84
CA PHE A 22 -11.50 -1.20 12.29
C PHE A 22 -12.96 -1.33 12.70
N ASN A 23 -13.19 -1.62 13.98
CA ASN A 23 -14.51 -1.81 14.58
C ASN A 23 -15.32 -2.93 13.90
N LEU A 24 -14.65 -4.04 13.60
CA LEU A 24 -15.24 -5.19 12.92
C LEU A 24 -16.39 -5.81 13.74
N THR A 25 -17.50 -6.07 13.06
CA THR A 25 -18.59 -6.92 13.56
C THR A 25 -18.11 -8.37 13.73
N GLU A 26 -18.83 -9.17 14.53
CA GLU A 26 -18.51 -10.61 14.69
C GLU A 26 -18.54 -11.38 13.35
N ALA A 27 -19.43 -11.00 12.44
CA ALA A 27 -19.47 -11.59 11.10
C ALA A 27 -18.21 -11.25 10.28
N GLN A 28 -17.72 -10.01 10.34
CA GLN A 28 -16.48 -9.61 9.68
C GLN A 28 -15.25 -10.29 10.29
N LYS A 29 -15.20 -10.45 11.63
CA LYS A 29 -14.13 -11.21 12.29
C LYS A 29 -14.13 -12.67 11.86
N SER A 30 -15.30 -13.30 11.77
CA SER A 30 -15.45 -14.68 11.28
C SER A 30 -14.99 -14.80 9.82
N ASP A 31 -15.37 -13.86 8.96
CA ASP A 31 -14.95 -13.78 7.55
C ASP A 31 -13.44 -13.61 7.39
N LEU A 32 -12.85 -12.69 8.14
CA LEU A 32 -11.40 -12.47 8.18
C LEU A 32 -10.64 -13.72 8.67
N LYS A 33 -11.14 -14.38 9.71
CA LYS A 33 -10.53 -15.60 10.22
C LYS A 33 -10.58 -16.73 9.20
N GLU A 34 -11.75 -16.96 8.60
CA GLU A 34 -11.95 -18.07 7.66
C GLU A 34 -11.09 -17.93 6.41
N VAL A 35 -11.03 -16.74 5.80
CA VAL A 35 -10.20 -16.53 4.60
C VAL A 35 -8.72 -16.81 4.89
N ARG A 36 -8.21 -16.34 6.05
CA ARG A 36 -6.81 -16.50 6.45
C ARG A 36 -6.49 -17.97 6.77
N GLU A 37 -7.30 -18.63 7.57
CA GLU A 37 -7.03 -20.01 8.03
C GLU A 37 -7.33 -21.08 6.98
N LYS A 38 -8.31 -20.86 6.09
CA LYS A 38 -8.75 -21.87 5.11
C LYS A 38 -8.15 -21.69 3.73
N LYS A 39 -7.94 -20.44 3.30
CA LYS A 39 -7.40 -20.13 1.97
C LYS A 39 -5.94 -19.72 2.01
N GLY A 40 -5.43 -19.29 3.17
CA GLY A 40 -4.07 -18.76 3.30
C GLY A 40 -3.90 -17.34 2.77
N THR A 41 -4.99 -16.67 2.37
CA THR A 41 -4.93 -15.29 1.90
C THR A 41 -4.47 -14.36 3.02
N ARG A 42 -3.43 -13.58 2.74
CA ARG A 42 -2.88 -12.57 3.63
C ARG A 42 -3.72 -11.29 3.52
N ILE A 43 -4.15 -10.72 4.64
CA ILE A 43 -5.00 -9.54 4.69
C ILE A 43 -4.26 -8.37 5.33
N LEU A 44 -4.05 -7.30 4.57
CA LEU A 44 -3.38 -6.08 5.03
C LEU A 44 -4.38 -4.99 5.35
N TYR A 45 -4.03 -4.13 6.30
CA TYR A 45 -4.67 -2.84 6.46
C TYR A 45 -4.04 -1.85 5.45
N CYS A 46 -4.87 -1.17 4.66
CA CYS A 46 -4.43 -0.15 3.71
C CYS A 46 -4.87 1.24 4.18
N GLN A 47 -3.98 2.23 4.08
CA GLN A 47 -4.32 3.62 4.37
C GLN A 47 -3.36 4.58 3.69
N HIS A 48 -3.91 5.66 3.11
CA HIS A 48 -3.11 6.81 2.71
C HIS A 48 -2.33 7.38 3.89
N ILE A 49 -1.04 7.55 3.71
CA ILE A 49 -0.22 8.35 4.61
C ILE A 49 -0.02 9.72 3.96
N MET A 50 -0.48 10.77 4.65
CA MET A 50 -0.34 12.17 4.22
C MET A 50 0.29 12.97 5.35
N ASP A 51 -0.55 13.52 6.23
CA ASP A 51 -0.15 14.19 7.45
C ASP A 51 -0.01 13.19 8.60
N ILE A 52 0.77 13.57 9.60
CA ILE A 52 0.92 12.82 10.84
C ILE A 52 -0.46 12.60 11.49
N GLY A 53 -0.70 11.36 11.92
CA GLY A 53 -1.94 10.99 12.61
C GLY A 53 -3.13 10.69 11.71
N ARG A 54 -2.99 10.74 10.37
CA ARG A 54 -4.08 10.41 9.44
C ARG A 54 -4.73 9.06 9.79
N SER A 55 -6.05 9.08 10.00
CA SER A 55 -6.86 7.89 10.34
C SER A 55 -6.52 7.17 11.66
N MET A 56 -5.56 7.68 12.43
CA MET A 56 -5.15 7.13 13.74
C MET A 56 -5.37 8.11 14.89
N THR A 57 -5.68 9.36 14.58
CA THR A 57 -5.98 10.37 15.60
C THR A 57 -7.34 10.08 16.23
N PRO A 58 -7.46 10.07 17.56
CA PRO A 58 -8.75 9.91 18.21
C PRO A 58 -9.72 11.03 17.83
N ALA A 59 -11.02 10.69 17.70
CA ALA A 59 -12.05 11.67 17.35
C ALA A 59 -12.12 12.86 18.31
N SER A 60 -11.82 12.66 19.60
CA SER A 60 -11.77 13.76 20.58
C SER A 60 -10.67 14.77 20.26
N VAL A 61 -9.55 14.33 19.68
CA VAL A 61 -8.44 15.20 19.27
C VAL A 61 -8.77 15.84 17.92
N GLU A 62 -9.22 15.04 16.95
CA GLU A 62 -9.44 15.48 15.56
C GLU A 62 -10.67 16.40 15.41
N ASN A 63 -11.78 16.08 16.08
CA ASN A 63 -13.04 16.82 15.92
C ASN A 63 -13.30 17.81 17.06
N ASP A 64 -12.94 17.44 18.29
CA ASP A 64 -13.27 18.24 19.48
C ASP A 64 -12.07 19.06 20.00
N HIS A 65 -10.86 18.81 19.48
CA HIS A 65 -9.61 19.43 19.93
C HIS A 65 -9.32 19.24 21.43
N ILE A 66 -9.70 18.10 21.99
CA ILE A 66 -9.50 17.73 23.39
C ILE A 66 -8.41 16.65 23.48
N VAL A 67 -7.34 16.94 24.24
CA VAL A 67 -6.27 15.99 24.56
C VAL A 67 -6.19 15.85 26.08
N ASP A 68 -6.36 14.63 26.59
CA ASP A 68 -6.29 14.32 28.03
C ASP A 68 -7.14 15.25 28.92
N GLY A 69 -8.32 15.65 28.42
CA GLY A 69 -9.26 16.53 29.11
C GLY A 69 -8.96 18.04 28.98
N VAL A 70 -7.91 18.42 28.25
CA VAL A 70 -7.55 19.81 27.97
C VAL A 70 -8.08 20.22 26.59
N GLN A 71 -8.83 21.32 26.54
CA GLN A 71 -9.33 21.93 25.30
C GLN A 71 -8.26 22.82 24.66
N TYR A 72 -8.01 22.60 23.36
CA TYR A 72 -7.13 23.44 22.54
C TYR A 72 -7.94 24.35 21.61
N ASN A 73 -7.35 25.48 21.21
CA ASN A 73 -8.06 26.51 20.44
C ASN A 73 -8.10 26.20 18.94
N SER A 74 -7.26 25.27 18.47
CA SER A 74 -7.19 24.89 17.06
C SER A 74 -6.83 23.42 16.89
N TYR A 75 -7.17 22.90 15.71
CA TYR A 75 -6.79 21.56 15.25
C TYR A 75 -5.28 21.34 15.31
N ALA A 76 -4.48 22.31 14.82
CA ALA A 76 -3.03 22.16 14.77
C ALA A 76 -2.39 22.10 16.17
N GLU A 77 -2.91 22.89 17.12
CA GLU A 77 -2.47 22.82 18.53
C GLU A 77 -2.85 21.48 19.18
N ALA A 78 -4.07 20.98 18.96
CA ALA A 78 -4.50 19.68 19.48
C ALA A 78 -3.69 18.52 18.89
N MET A 79 -3.46 18.54 17.58
CA MET A 79 -2.64 17.55 16.89
C MET A 79 -1.21 17.55 17.40
N ALA A 80 -0.59 18.72 17.58
CA ALA A 80 0.75 18.82 18.13
C ALA A 80 0.82 18.42 19.60
N ALA A 81 -0.20 18.74 20.41
CA ALA A 81 -0.27 18.28 21.79
C ALA A 81 -0.39 16.75 21.89
N TYR A 82 -1.19 16.14 21.01
CA TYR A 82 -1.35 14.69 21.01
C TYR A 82 -0.15 13.97 20.39
N TRP A 83 0.33 14.37 19.21
CA TRP A 83 1.40 13.66 18.50
C TRP A 83 2.80 14.09 18.92
N GLY A 84 2.95 15.27 19.53
CA GLY A 84 4.23 15.91 19.89
C GLY A 84 4.65 16.99 18.88
N TRP A 85 4.18 16.89 17.65
CA TRP A 85 4.44 17.84 16.57
C TRP A 85 3.33 17.79 15.51
N TYR A 86 3.03 18.93 14.91
CA TYR A 86 2.17 19.03 13.74
C TYR A 86 2.61 20.18 12.84
N ALA A 87 2.72 19.95 11.53
CA ALA A 87 3.02 21.01 10.57
C ALA A 87 1.84 21.31 9.64
N THR A 88 1.76 22.58 9.25
CA THR A 88 0.76 23.17 8.38
C THR A 88 1.46 24.00 7.31
N GLY A 89 0.73 24.37 6.26
CA GLY A 89 1.23 25.21 5.18
C GLY A 89 0.96 24.56 3.83
N TYR A 90 1.59 25.10 2.80
CA TYR A 90 1.43 24.59 1.43
C TYR A 90 2.51 23.57 1.10
N HIS A 91 2.11 22.55 0.34
CA HIS A 91 3.04 21.65 -0.31
C HIS A 91 4.04 22.41 -1.20
N PRO A 92 5.34 22.08 -1.20
CA PRO A 92 5.98 21.00 -0.44
C PRO A 92 6.57 21.42 0.91
N THR A 93 6.44 22.68 1.34
CA THR A 93 7.27 23.22 2.43
C THR A 93 6.70 23.00 3.83
N TYR A 94 5.38 23.04 4.00
CA TYR A 94 4.71 22.94 5.32
C TYR A 94 5.42 23.81 6.38
N ASN A 95 5.55 25.10 6.05
CA ASN A 95 6.44 26.06 6.68
C ASN A 95 6.03 26.54 8.09
N ASN A 96 4.87 26.14 8.59
CA ASN A 96 4.41 26.47 9.94
C ASN A 96 4.31 25.18 10.76
N HIS A 97 4.72 25.21 12.03
CA HIS A 97 4.59 24.05 12.90
C HIS A 97 4.17 24.42 14.33
N TYR A 98 3.64 23.43 15.02
CA TYR A 98 3.20 23.47 16.40
C TYR A 98 3.86 22.31 17.15
N GLY A 99 4.04 22.45 18.46
CA GLY A 99 4.78 21.48 19.28
C GLY A 99 6.28 21.56 19.06
N ASP A 100 6.97 20.44 19.26
CA ASP A 100 8.43 20.35 19.14
C ASP A 100 8.86 20.20 17.68
N GLY A 101 9.20 21.31 17.03
CA GLY A 101 9.68 21.34 15.65
C GLY A 101 11.18 21.05 15.48
N SER A 102 11.88 20.63 16.54
CA SER A 102 13.26 20.13 16.41
C SER A 102 13.29 18.83 15.59
N PRO A 103 14.43 18.49 14.94
CA PRO A 103 14.57 17.19 14.28
C PRO A 103 14.21 16.00 15.18
N GLU A 104 14.60 16.05 16.44
CA GLU A 104 14.32 15.02 17.45
C GLU A 104 12.82 14.96 17.80
N GLY A 105 12.16 16.11 17.93
CA GLY A 105 10.73 16.21 18.20
C GLY A 105 9.87 15.66 17.04
N ILE A 106 10.23 16.03 15.80
CA ILE A 106 9.58 15.53 14.59
C ILE A 106 9.75 14.01 14.47
N GLU A 107 10.97 13.50 14.64
CA GLU A 107 11.24 12.07 14.61
C GLU A 107 10.44 11.33 15.69
N ALA A 108 10.44 11.82 16.92
CA ALA A 108 9.70 11.21 18.03
C ALA A 108 8.20 11.13 17.73
N ALA A 109 7.62 12.18 17.14
CA ALA A 109 6.21 12.22 16.74
C ALA A 109 5.90 11.21 15.62
N ILE A 110 6.74 11.13 14.59
CA ILE A 110 6.59 10.16 13.49
C ILE A 110 6.68 8.73 14.01
N ARG A 111 7.65 8.42 14.88
CA ARG A 111 7.78 7.09 15.48
C ARG A 111 6.60 6.77 16.39
N LYS A 112 6.05 7.74 17.11
CA LYS A 112 4.79 7.56 17.86
C LYS A 112 3.65 7.19 16.92
N TYR A 113 3.51 7.87 15.79
CA TYR A 113 2.49 7.57 14.79
C TYR A 113 2.65 6.16 14.19
N ALA A 114 3.86 5.78 13.77
CA ALA A 114 4.16 4.43 13.30
C ALA A 114 3.78 3.33 14.33
N ARG A 115 4.09 3.56 15.62
CA ARG A 115 3.71 2.61 16.68
C ARG A 115 2.21 2.47 16.84
N VAL A 116 1.44 3.56 16.77
CA VAL A 116 -0.03 3.50 16.83
C VAL A 116 -0.62 2.73 15.64
N ILE A 117 -0.04 2.90 14.44
CA ILE A 117 -0.42 2.08 13.27
C ILE A 117 -0.13 0.60 13.57
N ALA A 118 1.09 0.28 14.03
CA ALA A 118 1.48 -1.09 14.34
C ALA A 118 0.58 -1.74 15.40
N ASP A 119 0.27 -1.01 16.48
CA ASP A 119 -0.65 -1.46 17.52
C ASP A 119 -2.05 -1.74 16.97
N SER A 120 -2.52 -0.93 16.03
CA SER A 120 -3.82 -1.13 15.37
C SER A 120 -3.81 -2.39 14.48
N VAL A 121 -2.78 -2.57 13.65
CA VAL A 121 -2.61 -3.78 12.83
C VAL A 121 -2.50 -5.03 13.72
N ASN A 122 -1.75 -4.94 14.83
CA ASN A 122 -1.61 -6.01 15.82
C ASN A 122 -2.94 -6.37 16.50
N LYS A 123 -3.72 -5.37 16.90
CA LYS A 123 -5.00 -5.56 17.60
C LYS A 123 -6.02 -6.37 16.80
N TYR A 124 -6.06 -6.18 15.49
CA TYR A 124 -6.96 -6.90 14.60
C TYR A 124 -6.32 -8.14 13.95
N ASP A 125 -5.07 -8.44 14.32
CA ASP A 125 -4.26 -9.53 13.78
C ASP A 125 -4.22 -9.52 12.24
N TYR A 126 -4.02 -8.34 11.66
CA TYR A 126 -3.76 -8.22 10.23
C TYR A 126 -2.37 -8.73 9.89
N ASP A 127 -2.22 -9.19 8.65
CA ASP A 127 -1.02 -9.85 8.15
C ASP A 127 0.07 -8.87 7.72
N GLY A 128 -0.16 -7.57 7.90
CA GLY A 128 0.76 -6.50 7.57
C GLY A 128 0.06 -5.17 7.28
N PHE A 129 0.84 -4.23 6.74
CA PHE A 129 0.40 -2.87 6.46
C PHE A 129 0.78 -2.47 5.03
N ASP A 130 -0.17 -1.85 4.36
CA ASP A 130 -0.05 -1.26 3.03
C ASP A 130 -0.21 0.25 3.13
N ILE A 131 0.80 0.97 2.65
CA ILE A 131 0.81 2.41 2.64
C ILE A 131 0.47 2.87 1.22
N ASP A 132 -0.72 3.45 1.07
CA ASP A 132 -0.99 4.25 -0.11
C ASP A 132 -0.18 5.56 0.00
N TYR A 133 0.74 5.73 -0.95
CA TYR A 133 1.72 6.80 -0.96
C TYR A 133 1.74 7.53 -2.29
N GLU A 134 1.03 8.65 -2.35
CA GLU A 134 0.82 9.45 -3.57
C GLU A 134 1.07 10.95 -3.37
N PRO A 135 2.24 11.37 -2.85
CA PRO A 135 2.49 12.76 -2.53
C PRO A 135 2.43 13.70 -3.73
N ASN A 136 2.65 13.21 -4.96
CA ASN A 136 2.57 14.00 -6.19
C ASN A 136 1.26 13.76 -6.96
N TYR A 137 0.33 12.98 -6.41
CA TYR A 137 -0.93 12.62 -7.05
C TYR A 137 -2.13 12.84 -6.10
N GLY A 138 -2.29 14.08 -5.64
CA GLY A 138 -3.49 14.50 -4.91
C GLY A 138 -3.45 14.28 -3.39
N TYR A 139 -2.45 13.55 -2.88
CA TYR A 139 -2.32 13.24 -1.44
C TYR A 139 -0.98 13.70 -0.81
N PRO A 140 -0.56 14.97 -0.97
CA PRO A 140 0.60 15.50 -0.24
C PRO A 140 0.30 15.70 1.25
N GLY A 141 1.31 15.66 2.09
CA GLY A 141 1.17 15.89 3.53
C GLY A 141 2.48 16.15 4.24
N ASN A 142 2.39 16.57 5.50
CA ASN A 142 3.54 16.91 6.32
C ASN A 142 4.46 15.70 6.63
N ILE A 143 4.02 14.47 6.34
CA ILE A 143 4.87 13.27 6.27
C ILE A 143 5.15 12.90 4.81
N SER A 144 4.12 12.69 3.99
CA SER A 144 4.29 12.07 2.68
C SER A 144 5.10 12.90 1.68
N SER A 145 5.12 14.22 1.83
CA SER A 145 5.86 15.11 0.94
C SER A 145 7.35 15.23 1.31
N HIS A 146 7.79 14.48 2.32
CA HIS A 146 9.13 14.54 2.89
C HIS A 146 9.71 13.12 2.94
N PRO A 147 10.47 12.70 1.92
CA PRO A 147 11.01 11.34 1.82
C PRO A 147 11.82 10.89 3.06
N GLU A 148 12.48 11.81 3.75
CA GLU A 148 13.19 11.56 5.01
C GLU A 148 12.24 11.25 6.18
N ARG A 149 11.08 11.91 6.24
CA ARG A 149 10.04 11.64 7.27
C ARG A 149 9.33 10.33 6.98
N MET A 150 9.06 10.05 5.71
CA MET A 150 8.59 8.74 5.26
C MET A 150 9.57 7.63 5.63
N HIS A 151 10.88 7.86 5.50
CA HIS A 151 11.88 6.89 5.92
C HIS A 151 11.81 6.59 7.43
N ILE A 152 11.70 7.61 8.29
CA ILE A 152 11.54 7.43 9.74
C ILE A 152 10.28 6.57 10.05
N LEU A 153 9.16 6.86 9.37
CA LEU A 153 7.93 6.10 9.53
C LEU A 153 8.13 4.63 9.14
N LEU A 154 8.71 4.38 7.97
CA LEU A 154 8.98 3.03 7.45
C LEU A 154 9.97 2.28 8.32
N ASP A 155 11.03 2.93 8.81
CA ASP A 155 12.02 2.35 9.71
C ASP A 155 11.36 1.85 11.00
N GLU A 156 10.49 2.67 11.63
CA GLU A 156 9.78 2.25 12.84
C GLU A 156 8.75 1.12 12.55
N LEU A 157 8.01 1.20 11.44
CA LEU A 157 7.08 0.15 11.02
C LEU A 157 7.81 -1.17 10.72
N SER A 158 9.04 -1.10 10.20
CA SER A 158 9.85 -2.26 9.82
C SER A 158 10.23 -3.17 11.00
N LYS A 159 10.03 -2.68 12.23
CA LYS A 159 10.20 -3.46 13.47
C LYS A 159 9.09 -4.48 13.69
N ASN A 160 7.91 -4.27 13.07
CA ASN A 160 6.74 -5.16 13.20
C ASN A 160 6.38 -5.84 11.87
N PHE A 161 6.68 -5.19 10.74
CA PHE A 161 6.28 -5.61 9.40
C PHE A 161 7.48 -5.55 8.44
N GLY A 162 7.40 -6.18 7.27
CA GLY A 162 8.49 -6.14 6.31
C GLY A 162 9.50 -7.27 6.53
N SER A 163 10.26 -7.57 5.48
CA SER A 163 11.34 -8.57 5.46
C SER A 163 12.35 -8.47 6.61
N LYS A 164 12.57 -7.28 7.18
CA LYS A 164 13.51 -7.05 8.30
C LYS A 164 12.92 -7.31 9.69
N SER A 165 11.60 -7.42 9.81
CA SER A 165 10.94 -7.58 11.11
C SER A 165 11.11 -8.95 11.75
N GLY A 166 11.34 -9.99 10.93
CA GLY A 166 11.32 -11.39 11.38
C GLY A 166 9.94 -11.92 11.80
N THR A 167 8.87 -11.14 11.65
CA THR A 167 7.51 -11.55 12.03
C THR A 167 6.79 -12.32 10.92
N GLY A 168 7.32 -12.24 9.69
CA GLY A 168 6.66 -12.74 8.49
C GLY A 168 5.44 -11.93 8.06
N ARG A 169 5.16 -10.77 8.70
CA ARG A 169 4.11 -9.83 8.30
C ARG A 169 4.61 -8.84 7.25
N ILE A 170 3.71 -8.42 6.38
CA ILE A 170 4.04 -7.70 5.15
C ILE A 170 4.12 -6.20 5.41
N LEU A 171 5.14 -5.54 4.87
CA LEU A 171 5.15 -4.08 4.71
C LEU A 171 5.27 -3.75 3.23
N MET A 172 4.31 -3.00 2.70
CA MET A 172 4.37 -2.56 1.31
C MET A 172 3.95 -1.10 1.16
N VAL A 173 4.36 -0.54 0.02
CA VAL A 173 3.97 0.81 -0.39
C VAL A 173 3.35 0.71 -1.78
N ASP A 174 2.15 1.24 -1.92
CA ASP A 174 1.47 1.41 -3.19
C ASP A 174 1.45 2.88 -3.67
N GLY A 175 1.23 3.09 -4.96
CA GLY A 175 1.23 4.43 -5.58
C GLY A 175 2.59 4.84 -6.15
N GLU A 176 3.35 5.67 -5.42
CA GLU A 176 4.59 6.30 -5.86
C GLU A 176 5.87 5.90 -5.07
N PRO A 177 6.16 4.60 -4.83
CA PRO A 177 7.34 4.19 -4.06
C PRO A 177 8.67 4.67 -4.67
N GLN A 178 8.73 4.97 -5.97
CA GLN A 178 9.90 5.56 -6.64
C GLN A 178 10.29 6.95 -6.10
N THR A 179 9.48 7.58 -5.26
CA THR A 179 9.73 8.91 -4.68
C THR A 179 10.28 8.85 -3.24
N LEU A 180 10.36 7.66 -2.66
CA LEU A 180 10.95 7.43 -1.33
C LEU A 180 12.46 7.69 -1.33
N ASN A 181 13.05 7.72 -0.13
CA ASN A 181 14.49 7.57 0.03
C ASN A 181 14.94 6.18 -0.44
N THR A 182 16.16 6.10 -1.00
CA THR A 182 16.70 4.85 -1.55
C THR A 182 16.76 3.75 -0.48
N GLU A 183 17.25 4.06 0.72
CA GLU A 183 17.39 3.13 1.84
C GLU A 183 16.05 2.54 2.33
N SER A 184 14.92 3.21 2.05
CA SER A 184 13.59 2.71 2.39
C SER A 184 13.21 1.46 1.58
N GLY A 185 13.78 1.27 0.39
CA GLY A 185 13.47 0.12 -0.47
C GLY A 185 13.69 -1.21 0.25
N GLY A 186 14.81 -1.33 0.96
CA GLY A 186 15.17 -2.54 1.72
C GLY A 186 14.32 -2.79 2.98
N LEU A 187 13.34 -1.93 3.31
CA LEU A 187 12.39 -2.13 4.40
C LEU A 187 11.09 -2.81 3.92
N LEU A 188 10.82 -2.78 2.62
CA LEU A 188 9.55 -3.19 2.02
C LEU A 188 9.63 -4.61 1.47
N ASP A 189 8.51 -5.33 1.50
CA ASP A 189 8.33 -6.61 0.79
C ASP A 189 7.85 -6.39 -0.64
N TYR A 190 6.98 -5.40 -0.87
CA TYR A 190 6.42 -5.12 -2.20
C TYR A 190 6.39 -3.63 -2.53
N TYR A 191 6.57 -3.35 -3.82
CA TYR A 191 6.31 -2.08 -4.49
C TYR A 191 5.07 -2.26 -5.36
N VAL A 192 3.92 -1.74 -4.93
CA VAL A 192 2.66 -1.91 -5.68
C VAL A 192 2.44 -0.69 -6.54
N ILE A 193 2.50 -0.85 -7.86
CA ILE A 193 2.38 0.27 -8.79
C ILE A 193 1.03 0.24 -9.45
N GLN A 194 0.34 1.36 -9.36
CA GLN A 194 -0.91 1.60 -10.05
C GLN A 194 -0.61 1.84 -11.55
N ALA A 195 -0.57 0.74 -12.29
CA ALA A 195 -0.29 0.69 -13.72
C ALA A 195 -1.57 0.90 -14.54
N TYR A 196 -2.50 1.70 -14.00
CA TYR A 196 -3.83 1.87 -14.57
C TYR A 196 -3.73 2.31 -16.02
N TYR A 197 -4.54 1.68 -16.86
CA TYR A 197 -4.63 1.95 -18.29
C TYR A 197 -3.37 1.70 -19.12
N SER A 198 -2.41 0.92 -18.60
CA SER A 198 -1.19 0.58 -19.34
C SER A 198 -1.52 -0.12 -20.67
N ARG A 199 -0.78 0.24 -21.73
CA ARG A 199 -1.03 -0.23 -23.12
C ARG A 199 -0.02 -1.24 -23.62
N GLY A 200 1.04 -1.51 -22.87
CA GLY A 200 2.08 -2.42 -23.31
C GLY A 200 3.32 -2.39 -22.45
N ASP A 201 4.23 -3.32 -22.74
CA ASP A 201 5.46 -3.51 -21.99
C ASP A 201 6.36 -2.27 -21.94
N THR A 202 6.34 -1.41 -22.96
CA THR A 202 7.10 -0.14 -22.98
C THR A 202 6.69 0.82 -21.85
N ASP A 203 5.39 0.88 -21.53
CA ASP A 203 4.90 1.69 -20.40
C ASP A 203 5.33 1.06 -19.06
N LEU A 204 5.19 -0.26 -18.92
CA LEU A 204 5.64 -0.97 -17.73
C LEU A 204 7.15 -0.87 -17.52
N ASP A 205 7.95 -0.93 -18.60
CA ASP A 205 9.40 -0.70 -18.56
C ASP A 205 9.72 0.73 -18.08
N THR A 206 8.95 1.73 -18.51
CA THR A 206 9.12 3.12 -18.05
C THR A 206 8.87 3.24 -16.54
N ARG A 207 7.83 2.59 -16.03
CA ARG A 207 7.50 2.58 -14.59
C ARG A 207 8.53 1.80 -13.79
N PHE A 208 8.90 0.61 -14.24
CA PHE A 208 9.92 -0.23 -13.61
C PHE A 208 11.29 0.46 -13.56
N ASN A 209 11.69 1.14 -14.63
CA ASN A 209 12.95 1.89 -14.67
C ASN A 209 13.01 3.01 -13.62
N LYS A 210 11.88 3.57 -13.18
CA LYS A 210 11.86 4.52 -12.05
C LYS A 210 12.19 3.83 -10.72
N LEU A 211 11.68 2.62 -10.50
CA LEU A 211 12.04 1.81 -9.34
C LEU A 211 13.51 1.41 -9.39
N LEU A 212 13.99 0.95 -10.55
CA LEU A 212 15.40 0.59 -10.74
C LEU A 212 16.33 1.79 -10.53
N ALA A 213 15.98 2.97 -11.04
CA ALA A 213 16.76 4.19 -10.82
C ALA A 213 16.78 4.60 -9.33
N LYS A 214 15.70 4.33 -8.59
CA LYS A 214 15.59 4.69 -7.18
C LYS A 214 16.32 3.69 -6.25
N PHE A 215 16.11 2.39 -6.46
CA PHE A 215 16.54 1.33 -5.52
C PHE A 215 17.70 0.48 -6.04
N GLY A 216 18.09 0.61 -7.30
CA GLY A 216 19.11 -0.22 -7.95
C GLY A 216 20.52 -0.10 -7.38
N SER A 217 20.78 0.86 -6.49
CA SER A 217 22.04 0.97 -5.75
C SER A 217 22.10 0.12 -4.49
N ILE A 218 20.96 -0.40 -4.01
CA ILE A 218 20.86 -1.22 -2.80
C ILE A 218 20.22 -2.60 -3.02
N GLU A 219 19.49 -2.78 -4.13
CA GLU A 219 18.84 -4.03 -4.53
C GLU A 219 19.13 -4.31 -6.01
N ASP A 220 19.37 -5.57 -6.37
CA ASP A 220 19.55 -5.94 -7.78
C ASP A 220 18.23 -5.90 -8.57
N GLU A 221 18.32 -5.85 -9.91
CA GLU A 221 17.15 -5.75 -10.79
C GLU A 221 16.17 -6.92 -10.59
N ALA A 222 16.68 -8.13 -10.32
CA ALA A 222 15.86 -9.31 -10.07
C ALA A 222 15.03 -9.18 -8.79
N THR A 223 15.63 -8.64 -7.72
CA THR A 223 14.98 -8.39 -6.43
C THR A 223 13.90 -7.33 -6.59
N ILE A 224 14.20 -6.21 -7.26
CA ILE A 224 13.22 -5.15 -7.52
C ILE A 224 12.05 -5.70 -8.35
N LEU A 225 12.32 -6.52 -9.37
CA LEU A 225 11.27 -7.17 -10.18
C LEU A 225 10.38 -8.09 -9.35
N ARG A 226 10.96 -8.93 -8.48
CA ARG A 226 10.21 -9.83 -7.58
C ARG A 226 9.39 -9.10 -6.53
N LYS A 227 9.76 -7.87 -6.19
CA LYS A 227 9.00 -7.01 -5.27
C LYS A 227 7.91 -6.19 -5.98
N THR A 228 7.98 -6.05 -7.30
CA THR A 228 7.04 -5.21 -8.05
C THR A 228 5.72 -5.94 -8.28
N VAL A 229 4.60 -5.24 -8.04
CA VAL A 229 3.24 -5.70 -8.35
C VAL A 229 2.56 -4.65 -9.23
N TRP A 230 2.01 -5.05 -10.39
CA TRP A 230 1.23 -4.14 -11.24
C TRP A 230 -0.26 -4.21 -10.90
N CYS A 231 -0.90 -3.06 -10.68
CA CYS A 231 -2.34 -2.97 -10.40
C CYS A 231 -3.13 -2.28 -11.52
N GLU A 232 -4.32 -2.80 -11.84
CA GLU A 232 -5.29 -2.21 -12.77
C GLU A 232 -6.53 -1.63 -12.05
N ASP A 233 -7.21 -0.65 -12.66
CA ASP A 233 -8.39 0.03 -12.11
C ASP A 233 -9.68 -0.73 -12.45
N PHE A 234 -10.17 -1.55 -11.51
CA PHE A 234 -11.42 -2.28 -11.71
C PHE A 234 -12.68 -1.49 -11.32
N GLU A 235 -12.58 -0.25 -10.83
CA GLU A 235 -13.78 0.61 -10.80
C GLU A 235 -14.31 0.85 -12.21
N LYS A 236 -13.39 1.05 -13.16
CA LYS A 236 -13.70 1.16 -14.58
C LYS A 236 -13.68 -0.18 -15.30
N HIS A 237 -12.75 -1.08 -14.96
CA HIS A 237 -12.46 -2.27 -15.77
C HIS A 237 -12.89 -3.63 -15.19
N LYS A 238 -13.74 -3.65 -14.15
CA LYS A 238 -14.32 -4.90 -13.59
C LYS A 238 -14.91 -5.85 -14.63
N SER A 239 -15.39 -5.36 -15.78
CA SER A 239 -16.10 -6.13 -16.81
C SER A 239 -15.24 -6.57 -17.99
N ASP A 240 -14.06 -5.99 -18.19
CA ASP A 240 -13.21 -6.24 -19.36
C ASP A 240 -11.74 -6.56 -19.02
N GLY A 241 -11.33 -6.46 -17.75
CA GLY A 241 -9.97 -6.78 -17.31
C GLY A 241 -8.93 -5.69 -17.61
N GLY A 242 -9.36 -4.56 -18.19
CA GLY A 242 -8.51 -3.42 -18.52
C GLY A 242 -8.50 -3.10 -20.01
N PRO A 243 -7.91 -1.97 -20.43
CA PRO A 243 -7.82 -1.63 -21.85
C PRO A 243 -6.96 -2.63 -22.63
N GLN A 244 -7.02 -2.53 -23.96
CA GLN A 244 -6.13 -3.29 -24.84
C GLN A 244 -4.66 -3.01 -24.52
N PHE A 245 -3.89 -4.09 -24.39
CA PHE A 245 -2.46 -4.13 -24.10
C PHE A 245 -1.76 -5.01 -25.13
N THR A 246 -0.60 -4.56 -25.60
CA THR A 246 0.25 -5.34 -26.52
C THR A 246 1.61 -5.61 -25.87
N THR A 247 1.94 -6.89 -25.71
CA THR A 247 3.25 -7.32 -25.17
C THR A 247 4.36 -7.06 -26.19
N ARG A 248 5.61 -7.02 -25.74
CA ARG A 248 6.79 -6.90 -26.59
C ARG A 248 6.95 -8.06 -27.58
N ASP A 249 6.32 -9.19 -27.32
CA ASP A 249 6.29 -10.37 -28.21
C ASP A 249 5.14 -10.32 -29.22
N GLY A 250 4.35 -9.24 -29.25
CA GLY A 250 3.26 -9.03 -30.21
C GLY A 250 1.92 -9.66 -29.82
N VAL A 251 1.76 -10.13 -28.57
CA VAL A 251 0.47 -10.65 -28.08
C VAL A 251 -0.42 -9.48 -27.68
N THR A 252 -1.64 -9.42 -28.22
CA THR A 252 -2.65 -8.44 -27.84
C THR A 252 -3.68 -9.07 -26.90
N THR A 253 -3.91 -8.45 -25.75
CA THR A 253 -4.85 -8.89 -24.71
C THR A 253 -5.38 -7.70 -23.90
N TYR A 254 -6.10 -7.93 -22.80
CA TYR A 254 -6.47 -6.88 -21.84
C TYR A 254 -5.33 -6.64 -20.84
N SER A 255 -5.22 -5.41 -20.32
CA SER A 255 -4.02 -4.95 -19.61
C SER A 255 -3.66 -5.76 -18.37
N LEU A 256 -4.61 -6.20 -17.54
CA LEU A 256 -4.26 -7.02 -16.37
C LEU A 256 -3.57 -8.34 -16.77
N LYS A 257 -4.02 -8.99 -17.85
CA LYS A 257 -3.35 -10.20 -18.38
C LYS A 257 -2.02 -9.85 -19.04
N GLY A 258 -1.94 -8.75 -19.76
CA GLY A 258 -0.67 -8.23 -20.28
C GLY A 258 0.38 -8.01 -19.18
N MET A 259 -0.01 -7.37 -18.08
CA MET A 259 0.83 -7.18 -16.88
C MET A 259 1.29 -8.50 -16.28
N SER A 260 0.43 -9.53 -16.27
CA SER A 260 0.79 -10.86 -15.75
C SER A 260 1.82 -11.61 -16.61
N MET A 261 1.96 -11.21 -17.87
CA MET A 261 2.94 -11.73 -18.83
C MET A 261 4.25 -10.92 -18.84
N TYR A 262 4.33 -9.83 -18.08
CA TYR A 262 5.47 -8.94 -18.09
C TYR A 262 6.75 -9.64 -17.62
N TYR A 263 7.84 -9.43 -18.36
CA TYR A 263 9.19 -9.85 -18.01
C TYR A 263 10.22 -8.77 -18.36
N ARG A 264 11.47 -8.93 -17.92
CA ARG A 264 12.59 -8.07 -18.29
C ARG A 264 13.53 -8.83 -19.24
N PRO A 265 13.83 -8.31 -20.44
CA PRO A 265 14.70 -9.01 -21.38
C PRO A 265 16.08 -9.33 -20.78
N GLY A 266 16.50 -10.58 -20.86
CA GLY A 266 17.80 -11.03 -20.34
C GLY A 266 17.88 -11.23 -18.83
N LEU A 267 16.77 -11.09 -18.09
CA LEU A 267 16.71 -11.28 -16.64
C LEU A 267 15.97 -12.57 -16.29
N ASP A 268 16.63 -13.48 -15.57
CA ASP A 268 16.00 -14.71 -15.05
C ASP A 268 15.26 -14.43 -13.72
N ALA A 269 14.19 -13.64 -13.83
CA ALA A 269 13.29 -13.34 -12.71
C ALA A 269 11.88 -13.10 -13.23
N ARG A 270 10.90 -13.39 -12.38
CA ARG A 270 9.49 -13.08 -12.63
C ARG A 270 9.08 -11.89 -11.79
N ILE A 271 8.10 -11.14 -12.30
CA ILE A 271 7.43 -10.11 -11.52
C ILE A 271 6.81 -10.69 -10.24
N GLY A 272 6.74 -9.89 -9.18
CA GLY A 272 6.16 -10.27 -7.90
C GLY A 272 4.68 -10.61 -7.97
N GLY A 273 3.89 -9.88 -8.77
CA GLY A 273 2.45 -10.11 -8.85
C GLY A 273 1.73 -9.16 -9.80
N VAL A 274 0.42 -9.39 -9.90
CA VAL A 274 -0.55 -8.42 -10.43
C VAL A 274 -1.75 -8.32 -9.50
N GLY A 275 -2.44 -7.17 -9.53
CA GLY A 275 -3.60 -6.90 -8.70
C GLY A 275 -4.61 -5.98 -9.40
N ALA A 276 -5.72 -5.72 -8.72
CA ALA A 276 -6.71 -4.77 -9.22
C ALA A 276 -7.36 -3.98 -8.08
N TYR A 277 -7.38 -2.67 -8.21
CA TYR A 277 -8.11 -1.79 -7.31
C TYR A 277 -9.61 -2.04 -7.48
N ARG A 278 -10.33 -2.26 -6.37
CA ARG A 278 -11.77 -2.53 -6.35
C ARG A 278 -12.18 -3.80 -7.09
N PHE A 279 -11.31 -4.82 -7.07
CA PHE A 279 -11.59 -6.15 -7.62
C PHE A 279 -12.87 -6.79 -7.07
N ASN A 280 -13.33 -6.40 -5.88
CA ASN A 280 -14.59 -6.85 -5.29
C ASN A 280 -15.80 -6.59 -6.21
N LEU A 281 -15.74 -5.58 -7.06
CA LEU A 281 -16.79 -5.26 -8.02
C LEU A 281 -16.94 -6.33 -9.12
N CYS A 282 -15.96 -7.22 -9.30
CA CYS A 282 -16.06 -8.35 -10.23
C CYS A 282 -17.02 -9.45 -9.75
N ARG A 283 -17.23 -9.61 -8.44
CA ARG A 283 -18.05 -10.71 -7.90
C ARG A 283 -19.42 -10.83 -8.56
N PRO A 284 -20.24 -9.76 -8.62
CA PRO A 284 -21.56 -9.86 -9.28
C PRO A 284 -21.50 -9.82 -10.82
N VAL A 285 -20.36 -9.48 -11.42
CA VAL A 285 -20.24 -9.23 -12.88
C VAL A 285 -19.74 -10.45 -13.63
N ASN A 286 -18.66 -11.06 -13.16
CA ASN A 286 -18.00 -12.19 -13.81
C ASN A 286 -17.41 -13.17 -12.80
N ASP A 287 -17.83 -13.06 -11.55
CA ASP A 287 -17.35 -13.88 -10.44
C ASP A 287 -15.81 -13.91 -10.35
N TYR A 288 -15.10 -12.79 -10.54
CA TYR A 288 -13.63 -12.75 -10.52
C TYR A 288 -12.93 -13.50 -11.65
N PHE A 289 -13.59 -13.72 -12.80
CA PHE A 289 -13.01 -14.38 -13.97
C PHE A 289 -11.60 -13.86 -14.31
N PHE A 290 -11.43 -12.54 -14.44
CA PHE A 290 -10.15 -11.94 -14.81
C PHE A 290 -9.06 -12.19 -13.76
N MET A 291 -9.40 -12.09 -12.47
CA MET A 291 -8.43 -12.37 -11.39
C MET A 291 -7.98 -13.83 -11.43
N ARG A 292 -8.91 -14.78 -11.61
CA ARG A 292 -8.55 -16.21 -11.70
C ARG A 292 -7.71 -16.52 -12.94
N GLU A 293 -8.05 -15.92 -14.08
CA GLU A 293 -7.31 -16.13 -15.32
C GLU A 293 -5.86 -15.66 -15.18
N VAL A 294 -5.61 -14.45 -14.66
CA VAL A 294 -4.24 -13.94 -14.55
C VAL A 294 -3.41 -14.70 -13.50
N ILE A 295 -4.02 -15.16 -12.41
CA ILE A 295 -3.33 -16.04 -11.44
C ILE A 295 -2.88 -17.33 -12.13
N GLN A 296 -3.72 -17.92 -12.99
CA GLN A 296 -3.40 -19.13 -13.76
C GLN A 296 -2.30 -18.88 -14.80
N VAL A 297 -2.23 -17.69 -15.39
CA VAL A 297 -1.15 -17.29 -16.32
C VAL A 297 0.19 -17.19 -15.60
N MET A 298 0.22 -16.59 -14.41
CA MET A 298 1.45 -16.45 -13.62
C MET A 298 1.92 -17.78 -13.03
N ASN A 299 0.96 -18.64 -12.66
CA ASN A 299 1.18 -19.93 -12.02
C ASN A 299 0.52 -21.06 -12.83
N PRO A 300 1.07 -21.42 -14.01
CA PRO A 300 0.52 -22.50 -14.83
C PRO A 300 0.52 -23.82 -14.05
N ALA A 301 -0.57 -24.58 -14.18
CA ALA A 301 -0.65 -25.91 -13.57
C ALA A 301 0.49 -26.79 -14.10
N GLN A 302 1.17 -27.48 -13.20
CA GLN A 302 2.15 -28.50 -13.60
C GLN A 302 1.37 -29.70 -14.16
N HIS A 303 1.68 -30.07 -15.40
CA HIS A 303 1.14 -31.27 -16.05
C HIS A 303 1.98 -32.50 -15.73
#